data_AF-A0A0F9H738-F1
#
_entry.id   AF-A0A0F9H738-F1
#
_cell.length_a   1.000
_cell.length_b   1.000
_cell.length_c   1.000
_cell.angle_alpha   90.00
_cell.angle_beta   90.00
_cell.angle_gamma   90.00
#
_symmetry.space_group_name_H-M   'P 1'
#
loop_
_entity.id
_entity.type
_entity.pdbx_description
1 polymer ?
#
loop_
_entity_poly.entity_id
_entity_poly.type
_entity_poly.pdbx_seq_one_letter_code
_entity_poly.pdbx_strand_id
1 'polypeptide(L)'
;MRSSRNKYLISILCVAFFLVVGDCISTYLCLTTPLPEGVKVQEANLMSQWMFQYWGLVPGLMIFLAVKSISLCIIYKWAQTHHITHLFFRGTMTVTILSTGYVNYNNWSIYYKLLQG
;
A
#
# COMPACT_ATOMS: atom_id res chain seq x y z
N MET A 1 -26.17 -16.25 -6.70
CA MET A 1 -25.56 -15.09 -6.00
C MET A 1 -24.14 -15.32 -5.41
N ARG A 2 -23.54 -16.53 -5.45
CA ARG A 2 -22.16 -16.76 -4.97
C ARG A 2 -21.07 -16.20 -5.91
N SER A 3 -21.34 -16.19 -7.22
CA SER A 3 -20.37 -15.78 -8.25
C SER A 3 -20.01 -14.28 -8.22
N SER A 4 -20.96 -13.37 -7.98
CA SER A 4 -20.67 -11.92 -7.97
C SER A 4 -19.84 -11.48 -6.75
N ARG A 5 -19.99 -12.19 -5.61
CA ARG A 5 -19.22 -11.91 -4.38
C ARG A 5 -17.73 -12.23 -4.56
N ASN A 6 -17.39 -13.31 -5.26
CA ASN A 6 -16.00 -13.65 -5.58
C ASN A 6 -15.37 -12.65 -6.55
N LYS A 7 -16.10 -12.22 -7.58
CA LYS A 7 -15.59 -11.22 -8.54
C LYS A 7 -15.26 -9.89 -7.84
N TYR A 8 -16.15 -9.41 -6.97
CA TYR A 8 -15.93 -8.19 -6.18
C TYR A 8 -14.69 -8.30 -5.28
N LEU A 9 -14.53 -9.43 -4.59
CA LEU A 9 -13.37 -9.69 -3.74
C LEU A 9 -12.06 -9.71 -4.54
N ILE A 10 -12.06 -10.39 -5.69
CA ILE A 10 -10.90 -10.43 -6.59
C ILE A 10 -10.55 -9.02 -7.07
N SER A 11 -11.54 -8.23 -7.53
CA SER A 11 -11.31 -6.85 -7.94
C SER A 11 -10.70 -5.99 -6.83
N ILE A 12 -11.20 -6.11 -5.60
CA ILE A 12 -10.64 -5.41 -4.44
C ILE A 12 -9.20 -5.82 -4.16
N LEU A 13 -8.91 -7.13 -4.20
CA LEU A 13 -7.57 -7.64 -3.98
C LEU A 13 -6.60 -7.17 -5.06
N CYS A 14 -7.03 -7.14 -6.32
CA CYS A 14 -6.24 -6.59 -7.42
C CYS A 14 -5.94 -5.10 -7.19
N VAL A 15 -6.94 -4.28 -6.85
CA VAL A 15 -6.75 -2.85 -6.57
C VAL A 15 -5.78 -2.66 -5.39
N ALA A 16 -5.98 -3.39 -4.30
CA ALA A 16 -5.08 -3.32 -3.14
C ALA A 16 -3.64 -3.72 -3.49
N PHE A 17 -3.46 -4.75 -4.33
CA PHE A 17 -2.15 -5.18 -4.79
C PHE A 17 -1.44 -4.06 -5.58
N PHE A 18 -2.10 -3.48 -6.59
CA PHE A 18 -1.50 -2.41 -7.38
C PHE A 18 -1.20 -1.16 -6.55
N LEU A 19 -2.06 -0.83 -5.58
CA LEU A 19 -1.82 0.28 -4.66
C LEU A 19 -0.58 0.05 -3.78
N VAL A 20 -0.40 -1.17 -3.26
CA VAL A 20 0.79 -1.51 -2.46
C VAL A 20 2.06 -1.47 -3.31
N VAL A 21 2.01 -2.03 -4.52
CA VAL A 21 3.15 -2.00 -5.45
C VAL A 21 3.52 -0.56 -5.80
N GLY A 22 2.54 0.27 -6.15
CA GLY A 22 2.76 1.68 -6.45
C GLY A 22 3.34 2.44 -5.26
N ASP A 23 2.83 2.19 -4.05
CA ASP A 23 3.33 2.81 -2.82
C ASP A 23 4.81 2.46 -2.59
N CYS A 24 5.16 1.17 -2.66
CA CYS A 24 6.53 0.69 -2.52
C CYS A 24 7.49 1.31 -3.55
N ILE A 25 7.07 1.37 -4.81
CA ILE A 25 7.86 1.98 -5.88
C ILE A 25 8.03 3.47 -5.64
N SER A 26 6.94 4.18 -5.33
CA SER A 26 6.96 5.63 -5.12
C SER A 26 7.85 6.02 -3.94
N THR A 27 7.75 5.29 -2.81
CA THR A 27 8.62 5.47 -1.65
C THR A 27 10.08 5.23 -1.99
N TYR A 28 10.40 4.14 -2.70
CA TYR A 28 11.78 3.86 -3.08
C TYR A 28 12.34 4.96 -3.99
N LEU A 29 11.58 5.38 -5.00
CA LEU A 29 11.98 6.45 -5.90
C LEU A 29 12.23 7.76 -5.14
N CYS A 30 11.35 8.17 -4.24
CA CYS A 30 11.55 9.35 -3.39
C CYS A 30 12.85 9.28 -2.56
N LEU A 31 13.22 8.10 -2.09
CA LEU A 31 14.43 7.91 -1.26
C LEU A 31 15.72 7.85 -2.08
N THR A 32 15.66 7.34 -3.32
CA THR A 32 16.84 7.18 -4.17
C THR A 32 17.06 8.33 -5.14
N THR A 33 16.07 9.20 -5.35
CA THR A 33 16.20 10.33 -6.27
C THR A 33 17.15 11.37 -5.66
N PRO A 34 18.18 11.82 -6.38
CA PRO A 34 19.08 12.85 -5.88
C PRO A 34 18.28 14.15 -5.66
N LEU A 35 18.38 14.70 -4.46
CA LEU A 35 17.68 15.92 -4.07
C LEU A 35 18.60 17.14 -4.25
N PRO A 36 18.07 18.28 -4.72
CA PRO A 36 18.79 19.56 -4.64
C PRO A 36 19.24 19.83 -3.20
N GLU A 37 20.39 20.49 -3.04
CA GLU A 37 20.93 20.81 -1.71
C GLU A 37 19.90 21.53 -0.84
N GLY A 38 19.64 21.00 0.36
CA GLY A 38 18.70 21.57 1.33
C GLY A 38 17.27 21.02 1.29
N VAL A 39 16.89 20.22 0.28
CA VAL A 39 15.58 19.57 0.24
C VAL A 39 15.62 18.26 1.02
N LYS A 40 14.83 18.15 2.10
CA LYS A 40 14.59 16.88 2.79
C LYS A 40 13.26 16.32 2.35
N VAL A 41 13.28 15.24 1.57
CA VAL A 41 12.07 14.46 1.30
C VAL A 41 11.84 13.53 2.47
N GLN A 42 10.77 13.79 3.21
CA GLN A 42 10.31 12.92 4.28
C GLN A 42 9.12 12.12 3.76
N GLU A 43 9.33 10.82 3.62
CA GLU A 43 8.27 9.88 3.30
C GLU A 43 7.17 9.91 4.36
N ALA A 44 5.91 9.85 3.92
CA ALA A 44 4.77 9.83 4.84
C ALA A 44 4.75 8.57 5.72
N ASN A 45 5.41 7.50 5.26
CA ASN A 45 5.50 6.23 5.96
C ASN A 45 6.94 5.95 6.42
N LEU A 46 7.23 6.29 7.68
CA LEU A 46 8.55 6.11 8.30
C LEU A 46 9.02 4.64 8.28
N MET A 47 8.09 3.69 8.35
CA MET A 47 8.43 2.27 8.40
C MET A 47 8.85 1.75 7.03
N SER A 48 8.18 2.19 5.96
CA SER A 48 8.61 1.85 4.61
C SER A 48 9.96 2.51 4.29
N GLN A 49 10.17 3.75 4.73
CA GLN A 49 11.46 4.42 4.60
C GLN A 49 12.62 3.61 5.21
N TRP A 50 12.50 3.20 6.47
CA TRP A 50 13.53 2.40 7.14
C TRP A 50 13.78 1.08 6.41
N MET A 51 12.71 0.40 6.01
CA MET A 51 12.81 -0.89 5.33
C MET A 51 13.48 -0.78 3.96
N PHE A 52 13.12 0.21 3.14
CA PHE A 52 13.70 0.38 1.81
C PHE A 52 15.13 0.91 1.85
N GLN A 53 15.48 1.72 2.86
CA GLN A 53 16.87 2.14 3.07
C GLN A 53 17.78 0.98 3.46
N TYR A 54 17.28 0.02 4.25
CA TYR A 54 18.12 -1.08 4.75
C TYR A 54 18.10 -2.32 3.85
N TRP A 55 16.96 -2.63 3.22
CA TRP A 55 16.78 -3.86 2.44
C TRP A 55 16.74 -3.59 0.92
N GLY A 56 16.36 -2.39 0.49
CA GLY A 56 16.13 -2.06 -0.93
C GLY A 56 14.73 -2.45 -1.43
N LEU A 57 14.41 -2.06 -2.67
CA LEU A 57 13.05 -2.14 -3.23
C LEU A 57 12.49 -3.56 -3.27
N VAL A 58 13.21 -4.49 -3.88
CA VAL A 58 12.71 -5.85 -4.15
C VAL A 58 12.41 -6.63 -2.86
N PRO A 59 13.34 -6.79 -1.91
CA PRO A 59 13.05 -7.49 -0.66
C PRO A 59 12.06 -6.71 0.22
N GLY A 60 12.09 -5.38 0.22
CA GLY A 60 11.09 -4.58 0.92
C GLY A 60 9.66 -4.81 0.39
N LEU A 61 9.50 -4.88 -0.92
CA LEU A 61 8.23 -5.16 -1.59
C LEU A 61 7.74 -6.58 -1.30
N MET A 62 8.64 -7.57 -1.28
CA MET A 62 8.30 -8.95 -0.89
C MET A 62 7.79 -9.02 0.56
N ILE A 63 8.45 -8.33 1.50
CA ILE A 63 8.03 -8.30 2.90
C ILE A 63 6.68 -7.60 3.05
N PHE A 64 6.48 -6.46 2.40
CA PHE A 64 5.20 -5.75 2.45
C PHE A 64 4.06 -6.59 1.89
N LEU A 65 4.27 -7.24 0.75
CA LEU A 65 3.28 -8.14 0.15
C LEU A 65 2.99 -9.33 1.06
N ALA A 66 4.01 -9.95 1.67
CA ALA A 66 3.83 -11.06 2.59
C ALA A 66 3.01 -10.65 3.82
N VAL A 67 3.40 -9.56 4.49
CA VAL A 67 2.71 -9.05 5.68
C VAL A 67 1.26 -8.69 5.34
N LYS A 68 1.01 -7.93 4.27
CA LYS A 68 -0.35 -7.56 3.86
C LYS A 68 -1.20 -8.77 3.51
N SER A 69 -0.63 -9.77 2.84
CA SER A 69 -1.34 -11.01 2.50
C SER A 69 -1.72 -11.81 3.73
N ILE A 70 -0.81 -11.93 4.70
CA ILE A 70 -1.05 -12.61 5.98
C ILE A 70 -2.14 -11.85 6.76
N SER A 71 -2.04 -10.53 6.88
CA SER A 71 -3.05 -9.71 7.56
C SER A 71 -4.43 -9.86 6.92
N LEU A 72 -4.52 -9.80 5.58
CA LEU A 72 -5.78 -10.00 4.86
C LEU A 72 -6.35 -11.41 5.09
N CYS A 73 -5.51 -12.44 5.11
CA CYS A 73 -5.93 -13.81 5.39
C CYS A 73 -6.52 -13.93 6.80
N ILE A 74 -5.85 -13.34 7.80
CA ILE A 74 -6.32 -13.31 9.20
C ILE A 74 -7.66 -12.58 9.29
N ILE A 75 -7.76 -11.36 8.74
CA ILE A 75 -9.00 -10.56 8.77
C ILE A 75 -10.14 -11.31 8.07
N TYR A 76 -9.86 -11.94 6.93
CA TYR A 76 -10.85 -12.72 6.19
C TYR A 76 -11.37 -13.92 6.99
N LYS A 77 -10.47 -14.72 7.57
CA LYS A 77 -10.86 -15.86 8.42
C LYS A 77 -11.62 -15.39 9.66
N TRP A 78 -11.14 -14.35 10.32
CA TRP A 78 -11.79 -13.78 11.50
C TRP A 78 -13.21 -13.26 11.17
N ALA A 79 -13.37 -12.57 10.05
CA ALA A 79 -14.67 -12.09 9.59
C ALA A 79 -15.64 -13.26 9.26
N GLN A 80 -15.14 -14.37 8.71
CA GLN A 80 -15.95 -15.58 8.53
C GLN A 80 -16.38 -16.21 9.86
N THR A 81 -15.45 -16.35 10.82
CA THR A 81 -15.72 -17.01 12.10
C THR A 81 -16.72 -16.26 12.96
N HIS A 82 -16.65 -14.92 13.00
CA HIS A 82 -17.49 -14.13 13.90
C HIS A 82 -18.81 -13.64 13.29
N HIS A 83 -19.20 -14.12 12.09
CA HIS A 83 -20.38 -13.64 11.37
C HIS A 83 -20.48 -12.11 11.29
N ILE A 84 -19.32 -11.43 11.33
CA ILE A 84 -19.28 -9.98 11.37
C ILE A 84 -19.89 -9.44 10.09
N THR A 85 -20.76 -8.46 10.25
CA THR A 85 -21.53 -7.86 9.17
C THR A 85 -20.58 -7.51 8.03
N HIS A 86 -20.87 -7.99 6.82
CA HIS A 86 -20.10 -7.69 5.60
C HIS A 86 -19.79 -6.20 5.41
N LEU A 87 -20.58 -5.31 6.05
CA LEU A 87 -20.39 -3.87 6.12
C LEU A 87 -19.07 -3.47 6.80
N PHE A 88 -18.69 -4.10 7.92
CA PHE A 88 -17.46 -3.76 8.65
C PHE A 88 -16.22 -4.11 7.83
N PHE A 89 -16.17 -5.32 7.26
CA PHE A 89 -15.10 -5.75 6.36
C PHE A 89 -15.00 -4.85 5.12
N ARG A 90 -16.14 -4.44 4.55
CA ARG A 90 -16.17 -3.47 3.45
C ARG A 90 -15.64 -2.11 3.89
N GLY A 91 -16.04 -1.61 5.06
CA GLY A 91 -15.58 -0.35 5.61
C GLY A 91 -14.07 -0.32 5.81
N THR A 92 -13.51 -1.35 6.46
CA THR A 92 -12.06 -1.44 6.72
C THR A 92 -11.25 -1.53 5.43
N MET A 93 -11.73 -2.31 4.44
CA MET A 93 -11.08 -2.39 3.14
C MET A 93 -11.13 -1.07 2.37
N THR A 94 -12.27 -0.37 2.37
CA THR A 94 -12.40 0.94 1.73
C THR A 94 -11.48 1.97 2.36
N VAL A 95 -11.45 2.05 3.70
CA VAL A 95 -10.54 2.97 4.42
C VAL A 95 -9.09 2.66 4.10
N THR A 96 -8.71 1.38 4.03
CA THR A 96 -7.34 0.96 3.69
C THR A 96 -6.97 1.34 2.25
N ILE A 97 -7.87 1.13 1.30
CA ILE A 97 -7.66 1.49 -0.11
C ILE A 97 -7.51 3.01 -0.26
N LEU A 98 -8.40 3.79 0.38
CA LEU A 98 -8.36 5.25 0.29
C LEU A 98 -7.11 5.83 0.95
N SER A 99 -6.75 5.34 2.14
CA SER A 99 -5.54 5.83 2.83
C SER A 99 -4.27 5.47 2.07
N THR A 100 -4.18 4.24 1.54
CA THR A 100 -3.04 3.81 0.72
C THR A 100 -2.97 4.60 -0.59
N GLY A 101 -4.12 4.83 -1.24
CA GLY A 101 -4.22 5.66 -2.43
C GLY A 101 -3.78 7.10 -2.20
N TYR A 102 -4.14 7.69 -1.05
CA TYR A 102 -3.71 9.03 -0.66
C TYR A 102 -2.19 9.12 -0.47
N VAL A 103 -1.59 8.17 0.26
CA VAL A 103 -0.12 8.13 0.46
C VAL A 103 0.60 7.97 -0.88
N ASN A 104 0.14 7.05 -1.71
CA ASN A 104 0.71 6.79 -3.03
C ASN A 104 0.63 8.04 -3.92
N TYR A 105 -0.53 8.73 -3.96
CA TYR A 105 -0.67 10.00 -4.68
C TYR A 105 0.30 11.08 -4.17
N ASN A 106 0.43 11.22 -2.84
CA ASN A 106 1.35 12.18 -2.24
C ASN A 106 2.79 11.89 -2.64
N ASN A 107 3.22 10.63 -2.59
CA ASN A 107 4.56 10.21 -2.96
C ASN A 107 4.85 10.45 -4.45
N TRP A 108 3.91 10.11 -5.34
CA TRP A 108 4.04 10.42 -6.77
C TRP A 108 4.09 11.93 -7.06
N SER A 109 3.30 12.73 -6.33
CA SER A 109 3.32 14.19 -6.46
C SER A 109 4.67 14.79 -6.05
N ILE A 110 5.26 14.29 -4.97
CA ILE A 110 6.61 14.67 -4.54
C ILE A 110 7.62 14.26 -5.62
N TYR A 111 7.61 13.00 -6.04
CA TYR A 111 8.52 12.51 -7.08
C TYR A 111 8.43 13.32 -8.38
N TYR A 112 7.23 13.63 -8.83
CA TYR A 112 7.03 14.43 -10.03
C TYR A 112 7.59 15.85 -9.89
N LYS A 113 7.44 16.48 -8.72
CA LYS A 113 8.07 17.79 -8.44
C LYS A 113 9.59 17.71 -8.44
N LEU A 114 10.18 16.61 -7.97
CA LEU A 114 11.63 16.40 -8.02
C LEU A 114 12.15 16.29 -9.46
N LEU A 115 11.37 15.70 -10.37
CA LEU A 115 11.75 15.58 -11.79
C LEU A 115 11.65 16.92 -12.56
N GLN A 116 10.90 17.89 -12.05
CA GLN A 116 10.77 19.22 -12.66
C GLN A 116 11.84 20.22 -12.18
N GLY A 117 12.66 19.82 -11.20
CA GLY A 117 13.78 20.60 -10.66
C GLY A 117 14.98 20.63 -11.58
#